data_AF-A0A933GXF6-F1
#
_entry.id   AF-A0A933GXF6-F1
#
_cell.length_a   1.000
_cell.length_b   1.000
_cell.length_c   1.000
_cell.angle_alpha   90.00
_cell.angle_beta   90.00
_cell.angle_gamma   90.00
#
_symmetry.space_group_name_H-M   'P 1'
#
loop_
_entity.id
_entity.type
_entity.pdbx_description
1 polymer ?
#
loop_
_entity_poly.entity_id
_entity_poly.type
_entity_poly.pdbx_seq_one_letter_code
_entity_poly.pdbx_strand_id
1 'polypeptide(L)'
;MTRYMVVVERGSTSWGAHVPDLPGCVAVGETRQEVLRLIREAVELHIAGLKEDGLPVPAPSSEGEIVEVGAAQLRHAANRCENPKGHGGDCGGRG
;
A
#
# COMPACT_ATOMS: atom_id res chain seq x y z
N MET A 1 0.39 26.85 1.00
CA MET A 1 -0.03 25.81 1.97
C MET A 1 0.16 24.46 1.30
N THR A 2 1.09 23.65 1.80
CA THR A 2 1.41 22.33 1.25
C THR A 2 0.67 21.29 2.09
N ARG A 3 -0.04 20.36 1.44
CA ARG A 3 -0.80 19.30 2.11
C ARG A 3 -0.16 17.97 1.73
N TYR A 4 0.16 17.14 2.71
CA TYR A 4 0.68 15.79 2.49
C TYR A 4 -0.39 14.77 2.81
N MET A 5 -0.44 13.69 2.05
CA MET A 5 -1.27 12.55 2.36
C MET A 5 -0.63 11.76 3.50
N VAL A 6 -1.43 11.37 4.49
CA VAL A 6 -0.98 10.52 5.60
C VAL A 6 -1.81 9.24 5.58
N VAL A 7 -1.14 8.11 5.49
CA VAL A 7 -1.76 6.80 5.66
C VAL A 7 -1.72 6.47 7.14
N VAL A 8 -2.89 6.17 7.71
CA VAL A 8 -3.03 5.80 9.13
C VAL A 8 -3.51 4.37 9.23
N GLU A 9 -2.71 3.54 9.88
CA GLU A 9 -2.95 2.12 10.07
C GLU A 9 -3.20 1.83 11.55
N ARG A 10 -4.22 1.01 11.82
CA ARG A 10 -4.52 0.56 13.18
C ARG A 10 -3.88 -0.80 13.41
N GLY A 11 -2.91 -0.84 14.32
CA GLY A 11 -2.35 -2.08 14.85
C GLY A 11 -3.23 -2.71 15.94
N SER A 12 -2.74 -3.81 16.53
CA SER A 12 -3.42 -4.54 17.60
C SER A 12 -3.52 -3.73 18.90
N THR A 13 -2.48 -2.97 19.23
CA THR A 13 -2.39 -2.17 20.46
C THR A 13 -2.03 -0.70 20.22
N SER A 14 -1.63 -0.33 19.01
CA SER A 14 -1.17 1.01 18.66
C SER A 14 -1.65 1.46 17.28
N TRP A 15 -1.45 2.74 16.98
CA TRP A 15 -1.69 3.35 15.68
C TRP A 15 -0.37 3.71 15.03
N GLY A 16 -0.21 3.33 13.77
CA GLY A 16 0.90 3.76 12.92
C GLY A 16 0.42 4.79 11.91
N ALA A 17 1.25 5.77 11.58
CA ALA A 17 1.03 6.69 10.48
C ALA A 17 2.32 6.88 9.68
N HIS A 18 2.19 6.97 8.37
CA HIS A 18 3.32 7.23 7.48
C HIS A 18 2.91 8.11 6.31
N VAL A 19 3.91 8.78 5.72
CA VAL A 19 3.73 9.65 4.56
C VAL A 19 4.38 9.00 3.33
N PRO A 20 3.61 8.62 2.30
CA PRO A 20 4.16 8.02 1.08
C PRO A 20 5.08 8.98 0.31
N ASP A 21 4.82 10.28 0.36
CA ASP A 21 5.65 11.32 -0.29
C ASP A 21 7.02 11.51 0.39
N LEU A 22 7.15 11.14 1.67
CA LEU A 22 8.33 11.36 2.49
C LEU A 22 8.78 10.02 3.09
N PRO A 23 9.50 9.19 2.31
CA PRO A 23 9.97 7.90 2.79
C PRO A 23 10.89 8.12 4.00
N GLY A 24 10.51 7.53 5.14
CA GLY A 24 11.21 7.70 6.42
C GLY A 24 10.46 8.56 7.44
N CYS A 25 9.45 9.34 7.03
CA CYS A 25 8.55 10.01 7.95
C CYS A 25 7.45 9.04 8.41
N VAL A 26 7.68 8.41 9.56
CA VAL A 26 6.74 7.51 10.23
C VAL A 26 6.51 7.96 11.67
N ALA A 27 5.31 7.73 12.19
CA ALA A 27 4.94 8.01 13.56
C ALA A 27 4.11 6.86 14.13
N VAL A 28 4.26 6.60 15.43
CA VAL A 28 3.48 5.59 16.16
C VAL A 28 2.94 6.23 17.43
N GLY A 29 1.68 5.98 17.75
CA GLY A 29 1.02 6.49 18.95
C GLY A 29 0.00 5.50 19.50
N GLU A 30 -0.46 5.71 20.72
CA GLU A 30 -1.48 4.87 21.36
C GLU A 30 -2.89 5.21 20.84
N THR A 31 -3.06 6.45 20.36
CA THR A 31 -4.34 6.94 19.84
C THR A 31 -4.22 7.53 18.44
N ARG A 32 -5.34 7.53 17.71
CA ARG A 32 -5.44 8.16 16.38
C ARG A 32 -5.09 9.65 16.42
N GLN A 33 -5.48 10.37 17.47
CA GLN A 33 -5.18 11.81 17.58
C GLN A 33 -3.70 12.06 17.85
N GLU A 34 -3.11 11.24 18.71
CA GLU A 34 -1.68 11.32 19.03
C GLU A 34 -0.81 11.05 17.81
N VAL A 35 -1.08 9.97 17.07
CA VAL A 35 -0.28 9.63 15.88
C VAL A 35 -0.37 10.72 14.81
N LEU A 36 -1.54 11.37 14.66
CA LEU A 36 -1.74 12.49 13.75
C LEU A 36 -1.01 13.77 14.18
N ARG A 37 -0.84 13.99 15.49
CA ARG A 37 -0.02 15.08 16.01
C ARG A 37 1.47 14.79 15.75
N LEU A 38 1.92 13.59 16.09
CA LEU A 38 3.31 13.16 15.94
C LEU A 38 3.76 13.19 14.47
N ILE A 39 2.94 12.70 13.54
CA ILE A 39 3.31 12.72 12.11
C ILE A 39 3.40 14.15 11.55
N ARG A 40 2.57 15.07 12.05
CA ARG A 40 2.66 16.49 11.67
C ARG A 40 4.00 17.08 12.11
N GLU A 41 4.37 16.86 13.37
CA GLU A 41 5.66 17.31 13.92
C GLU A 41 6.83 16.69 13.17
N ALA A 42 6.76 15.40 12.82
CA ALA A 42 7.79 14.71 12.05
C ALA A 42 7.97 15.31 10.64
N VAL A 43 6.87 15.63 9.95
CA VAL A 43 6.91 16.28 8.63
C VAL A 43 7.48 17.69 8.73
N GLU A 44 7.07 18.47 9.73
CA GLU A 44 7.60 19.82 9.96
C GLU A 44 9.11 19.79 10.24
N LEU A 45 9.56 18.86 11.08
CA LEU A 45 10.97 18.66 11.39
C LEU A 45 11.77 18.25 10.14
N HIS A 46 11.23 17.34 9.32
CA HIS A 46 11.91 16.90 8.10
C HIS A 46 12.05 18.04 7.08
N ILE A 47 11.00 18.85 6.90
CA ILE A 47 11.05 20.03 6.03
C ILE A 47 12.04 21.08 6.55
N ALA A 48 12.10 21.27 7.88
CA ALA A 48 13.07 22.17 8.49
C ALA A 48 14.51 21.70 8.22
N GLY A 49 14.81 20.41 8.42
CA GLY A 49 16.11 19.82 8.12
C GLY A 49 16.50 19.94 6.65
N LEU A 50 15.58 19.64 5.71
CA LEU A 50 15.84 19.82 4.28
C LEU A 50 16.16 21.27 3.91
N LYS A 51 15.50 22.24 4.54
CA LYS A 51 15.78 23.66 4.32
C LYS A 51 17.14 24.07 4.88
N GLU A 52 17.52 23.54 6.04
CA GLU A 52 18.84 23.77 6.66
C GLU A 52 19.96 23.19 5.79
N ASP A 53 19.74 22.02 5.21
CA ASP A 53 20.67 21.35 4.29
C ASP A 53 20.67 21.95 2.87
N GLY A 54 19.78 22.92 2.58
CA GLY A 54 19.63 23.53 1.26
C GLY A 54 19.08 22.58 0.19
N LEU A 55 18.44 21.48 0.60
CA LEU A 55 17.85 20.49 -0.28
C LEU A 55 16.43 20.89 -0.73
N PRO A 56 16.04 20.53 -1.96
CA PRO A 56 14.70 20.84 -2.45
C PRO A 56 13.65 20.03 -1.68
N VAL A 57 12.64 20.72 -1.14
CA VAL A 57 11.51 20.07 -0.47
C VAL A 57 10.65 19.38 -1.53
N PRO A 58 10.42 18.06 -1.44
CA PRO A 58 9.59 17.34 -2.40
C PRO A 58 8.14 17.86 -2.31
N ALA A 59 7.56 18.13 -3.49
CA ALA A 59 6.16 18.50 -3.61
C ALA A 59 5.27 17.28 -3.30
N PRO A 60 4.13 17.47 -2.62
CA PRO A 60 3.18 16.39 -2.40
C PRO A 60 2.63 15.92 -3.74
N SER A 61 2.81 14.64 -4.04
CA SER A 61 2.37 14.00 -5.29
C SER A 61 1.39 12.86 -5.05
N SER A 62 1.17 12.50 -3.78
CA SER A 62 0.35 11.35 -3.42
C SER A 62 -1.14 11.67 -3.47
N GLU A 63 -1.85 10.87 -4.26
CA GLU A 63 -3.30 10.81 -4.33
C GLU A 63 -3.78 9.48 -3.71
N GLY A 64 -4.93 9.52 -3.05
CA GLY A 64 -5.51 8.37 -2.37
C GLY A 64 -6.86 8.08 -2.98
N GLU A 65 -6.99 6.89 -3.56
CA GLU A 65 -8.23 6.42 -4.17
C GLU A 65 -8.71 5.17 -3.42
N ILE A 66 -9.99 5.15 -3.07
CA ILE A 66 -10.62 3.98 -2.44
C ILE A 66 -11.20 3.11 -3.55
N VAL A 67 -10.60 1.94 -3.76
CA VAL A 67 -11.09 0.97 -4.74
C VAL A 67 -11.90 -0.10 -4.01
N GLU A 68 -13.20 -0.15 -4.26
CA GLU A 68 -14.06 -1.23 -3.76
C GLU A 68 -13.88 -2.48 -4.63
N VAL A 69 -13.44 -3.58 -4.01
CA VAL A 69 -13.33 -4.87 -4.68
C VAL A 69 -14.42 -5.82 -4.18
N GLY A 70 -15.22 -6.34 -5.10
CA GLY A 70 -16.21 -7.38 -4.79
C GLY A 70 -15.52 -8.70 -4.42
N ALA A 71 -15.94 -9.33 -3.33
CA ALA A 71 -15.38 -10.58 -2.81
C ALA A 71 -15.42 -11.78 -3.80
N ALA A 72 -16.10 -11.64 -4.94
CA ALA A 72 -16.23 -12.69 -5.96
C ALA A 72 -14.99 -12.84 -6.88
N GLN A 73 -14.10 -11.84 -6.96
CA GLN A 73 -13.01 -11.84 -7.94
C GLN A 73 -11.80 -12.72 -7.55
N LEU A 74 -11.77 -13.27 -6.33
CA LEU A 74 -10.70 -14.14 -5.84
C LEU A 74 -10.77 -15.59 -6.38
N ARG A 75 -11.81 -15.95 -7.16
CA ARG A 75 -12.02 -17.34 -7.62
C ARG A 75 -11.28 -17.71 -8.91
N HIS A 76 -10.74 -16.74 -9.66
CA HIS A 76 -10.24 -17.01 -11.01
C HIS A 76 -8.78 -17.49 -11.10
N ALA A 77 -8.01 -17.49 -10.01
CA ALA A 77 -6.65 -18.03 -10.02
C ALA A 77 -6.56 -19.54 -9.71
N ALA A 78 -7.66 -20.16 -9.25
CA ALA A 78 -7.67 -21.56 -8.79
C ALA A 78 -8.12 -22.59 -9.85
N ASN A 79 -8.47 -22.17 -11.07
CA ASN A 79 -9.05 -23.07 -12.08
C ASN A 79 -8.16 -23.25 -13.33
N ARG A 80 -6.85 -23.44 -13.11
CA ARG A 80 -5.97 -23.96 -14.16
C ARG A 80 -5.84 -25.48 -14.02
N CYS A 81 -6.26 -26.15 -15.08
CA CYS A 81 -6.05 -27.55 -15.42
C CYS A 81 -6.95 -28.58 -14.71
N GLU A 82 -8.13 -28.79 -15.27
CA GLU A 82 -8.58 -30.14 -15.65
C GLU A 82 -9.52 -30.01 -16.86
N ASN A 83 -8.97 -30.30 -18.04
CA ASN A 83 -9.63 -30.17 -19.35
C ASN A 83 -10.68 -31.29 -19.55
N PRO A 84 -11.97 -30.98 -19.75
CA PRO A 84 -12.96 -31.99 -20.09
C PRO A 84 -13.05 -32.14 -21.63
N LYS A 85 -12.55 -33.28 -22.12
CA LYS A 85 -12.79 -33.92 -23.44
C LYS A 85 -11.91 -33.51 -24.65
N GLY A 86 -11.15 -34.51 -25.11
CA GLY A 86 -11.40 -35.12 -26.43
C GLY A 86 -10.30 -34.97 -27.48
N HIS A 87 -9.75 -36.12 -27.89
CA HIS A 87 -9.37 -36.61 -29.24
C HIS A 87 -8.32 -37.72 -29.00
N GLY A 88 -8.61 -39.02 -29.09
CA GLY A 88 -9.17 -39.71 -30.24
C GLY A 88 -8.03 -40.07 -31.21
N GLY A 89 -7.35 -41.21 -31.00
CA GLY A 89 -6.32 -41.67 -31.93
C GLY A 89 -5.51 -42.88 -31.47
N ASP A 90 -5.85 -44.03 -32.06
CA ASP A 90 -5.03 -45.22 -32.27
C ASP A 90 -4.85 -46.24 -31.14
N CYS A 91 -5.90 -47.03 -30.92
CA CYS A 91 -5.77 -48.42 -30.50
C CYS A 91 -5.42 -49.29 -31.75
N GLY A 92 -4.15 -49.32 -32.11
CA GLY A 92 -3.63 -50.05 -33.28
C GLY A 92 -2.32 -50.77 -32.96
N GLY A 93 -2.33 -52.09 -33.09
CA GLY A 93 -1.31 -53.01 -32.56
C GLY A 93 0.09 -52.92 -33.16
N ARG A 94 1.02 -53.56 -32.44
CA ARG A 94 2.33 -54.13 -32.84
C ARG A 94 3.02 -54.51 -31.52
N GLY A 95 3.41 -55.73 -31.22
CA GLY A 95 3.44 -57.04 -31.87
C GLY A 95 4.01 -58.02 -30.83
#